data_AF-A0A075FZM5-F1
#
_entry.id   AF-A0A075FZM5-F1
#
_cell.length_a   1.000
_cell.length_b   1.000
_cell.length_c   1.000
_cell.angle_alpha   90.00
_cell.angle_beta   90.00
_cell.angle_gamma   90.00
#
_symmetry.space_group_name_H-M   'P 1'
#
loop_
_entity.id
_entity.type
_entity.pdbx_description
1 polymer ?
#
loop_
_entity_poly.entity_id
_entity_poly.type
_entity_poly.pdbx_seq_one_letter_code
_entity_poly.pdbx_strand_id
1 'polypeptide(L)'
;MDYEKIKNDLISEIKLTKNQAEVFLLVTLKGKMSANQIANTLKISAEDALETSQKLVELGGFIDMPETEFEAMHPRFTAVNMYRRMCERENIDFKKI
;
A
#
# COMPACT_ATOMS: atom_id res chain seq x y z
N MET A 1 12.13 9.04 11.65
CA MET A 1 10.82 8.40 11.43
C MET A 1 10.92 6.97 11.92
N ASP A 2 9.91 6.50 12.64
CA ASP A 2 9.85 5.12 13.13
C ASP A 2 9.10 4.26 12.11
N TYR A 3 9.85 3.60 11.24
CA TYR A 3 9.31 2.79 10.15
C TYR A 3 8.62 1.51 10.64
N GLU A 4 9.08 0.95 11.77
CA GLU A 4 8.46 -0.21 12.38
C GLU A 4 7.09 0.14 12.94
N LYS A 5 6.97 1.31 13.59
CA LYS A 5 5.67 1.81 14.03
C LYS A 5 4.71 2.03 12.86
N ILE A 6 5.15 2.72 11.80
CA ILE A 6 4.29 2.98 10.62
C ILE A 6 3.81 1.67 9.99
N LYS A 7 4.70 0.69 9.85
CA LYS A 7 4.35 -0.64 9.33
C LYS A 7 3.32 -1.35 10.22
N ASN A 8 3.50 -1.28 11.54
CA ASN A 8 2.55 -1.86 12.49
C ASN A 8 1.18 -1.17 12.42
N ASP A 9 1.15 0.17 12.33
CA ASP A 9 -0.08 0.94 12.20
C ASP A 9 -0.82 0.58 10.89
N LEU A 10 -0.10 0.39 9.78
CA LEU A 10 -0.69 -0.08 8.51
C LEU A 10 -1.32 -1.48 8.64
N ILE A 11 -0.74 -2.36 9.46
CA ILE A 11 -1.27 -3.71 9.68
C ILE A 11 -2.44 -3.68 10.67
N SER A 12 -2.34 -2.94 11.78
CA SER A 12 -3.35 -2.93 12.84
C SER A 12 -4.58 -2.12 12.47
N GLU A 13 -4.39 -0.92 11.90
CA GLU A 13 -5.46 0.05 11.62
C GLU A 13 -6.06 -0.15 10.23
N ILE A 14 -5.22 -0.32 9.21
CA ILE A 14 -5.67 -0.46 7.82
C ILE A 14 -5.94 -1.92 7.43
N LYS A 15 -5.53 -2.87 8.29
CA LYS A 15 -5.66 -4.32 8.04
C LYS A 15 -4.95 -4.77 6.76
N LEU A 16 -3.80 -4.16 6.46
CA LEU A 16 -2.91 -4.66 5.40
C LEU A 16 -2.18 -5.92 5.86
N THR A 17 -1.85 -6.79 4.90
CA THR A 17 -0.90 -7.87 5.16
C THR A 17 0.52 -7.32 5.32
N LYS A 18 1.42 -8.10 5.92
CA LYS A 18 2.82 -7.70 6.07
C LYS A 18 3.49 -7.34 4.74
N ASN A 19 3.27 -8.15 3.70
CA ASN A 19 3.80 -7.90 2.37
C ASN A 19 3.24 -6.60 1.76
N GLN A 20 1.94 -6.35 1.92
CA GLN A 20 1.31 -5.11 1.47
C GLN A 20 1.89 -3.89 2.17
N ALA A 21 2.07 -3.94 3.50
CA ALA A 21 2.65 -2.85 4.26
C ALA A 21 4.11 -2.56 3.85
N GLU A 22 4.91 -3.60 3.59
CA GLU A 22 6.30 -3.47 3.14
C GLU A 22 6.39 -2.89 1.72
N VAL A 23 5.59 -3.38 0.78
CA VAL A 23 5.52 -2.84 -0.60
C VAL A 23 5.07 -1.38 -0.58
N PHE A 24 4.00 -1.08 0.17
CA PHE A 24 3.47 0.27 0.29
C PHE A 24 4.50 1.26 0.85
N LEU A 25 5.19 0.87 1.94
CA LEU A 25 6.20 1.71 2.56
C LEU A 25 7.38 1.94 1.60
N LEU A 26 7.82 0.90 0.89
CA LEU A 26 8.92 1.00 -0.07
C LEU A 26 8.62 2.01 -1.17
N VAL A 27 7.47 1.88 -1.84
CA VAL A 27 7.05 2.79 -2.94
C VAL A 27 6.83 4.20 -2.40
N THR A 28 6.27 4.34 -1.20
CA THR A 28 6.08 5.66 -0.57
C THR A 28 7.42 6.37 -0.30
N LEU A 29 8.46 5.63 0.05
CA LEU A 29 9.79 6.21 0.37
C LEU A 29 10.66 6.44 -0.86
N LYS A 30 10.54 5.58 -1.88
CA LYS A 30 11.37 5.62 -3.09
C LYS A 30 10.70 6.32 -4.26
N GLY A 31 9.41 6.62 -4.16
CA GLY A 31 8.61 7.17 -5.24
C GLY A 31 8.13 6.08 -6.20
N LYS A 32 7.81 6.49 -7.43
CA LYS A 32 7.32 5.61 -8.49
C LYS A 32 8.27 4.44 -8.76
N MET A 33 7.76 3.20 -8.76
CA MET A 33 8.54 1.98 -9.03
C MET A 33 7.74 0.94 -9.81
N SER A 34 8.41 0.10 -10.59
CA SER A 34 7.79 -1.07 -11.25
C SER A 34 7.75 -2.31 -10.35
N ALA A 35 6.86 -3.26 -10.65
CA ALA A 35 6.78 -4.55 -9.95
C ALA A 35 8.14 -5.27 -9.88
N ASN A 36 8.92 -5.23 -10.95
CA ASN A 36 10.26 -5.84 -10.99
C ASN A 36 11.25 -5.18 -10.02
N GLN A 37 11.20 -3.84 -9.90
CA GLN A 37 12.06 -3.13 -8.95
C GLN A 37 11.67 -3.43 -7.50
N ILE A 38 10.36 -3.54 -7.22
CA ILE A 38 9.83 -3.93 -5.92
C ILE A 38 10.27 -5.36 -5.59
N ALA A 39 10.10 -6.30 -6.51
CA ALA A 39 10.50 -7.69 -6.37
C ALA A 39 11.99 -7.85 -6.05
N ASN A 40 12.84 -7.15 -6.80
CA ASN A 40 14.29 -7.15 -6.58
C ASN A 40 14.68 -6.55 -5.22
N THR A 41 13.99 -5.49 -4.79
CA THR A 41 14.30 -4.80 -3.52
C THR A 41 13.85 -5.61 -2.31
N LEU A 42 12.66 -6.21 -2.37
CA LEU A 42 12.08 -7.02 -1.30
C LEU A 42 12.46 -8.50 -1.38
N LYS A 43 13.19 -8.92 -2.43
CA LYS A 43 13.57 -10.32 -2.72
C LYS A 43 12.37 -11.26 -2.73
N ILE A 44 11.25 -10.81 -3.32
CA ILE A 44 10.04 -11.59 -3.58
C ILE A 44 9.93 -11.89 -5.07
N SER A 45 8.99 -12.77 -5.47
CA SER A 45 8.76 -13.02 -6.89
C SER A 45 8.16 -11.78 -7.58
N ALA A 46 8.42 -11.63 -8.89
CA ALA A 46 7.83 -10.56 -9.68
C ALA A 46 6.29 -10.66 -9.74
N GLU A 47 5.75 -11.88 -9.73
CA GLU A 47 4.32 -12.15 -9.67
C GLU A 47 3.73 -11.71 -8.32
N ASP A 48 4.36 -12.07 -7.19
CA ASP A 48 3.90 -11.64 -5.86
C ASP A 48 3.95 -10.11 -5.72
N ALA A 49 5.00 -9.48 -6.24
CA ALA A 49 5.15 -8.03 -6.22
C ALA A 49 4.05 -7.35 -7.05
N LEU A 50 3.75 -7.90 -8.23
CA LEU A 50 2.70 -7.39 -9.11
C LEU A 50 1.32 -7.55 -8.46
N GLU A 51 0.98 -8.75 -7.99
CA GLU A 51 -0.29 -9.05 -7.34
C GLU A 51 -0.49 -8.19 -6.09
N THR A 52 0.55 -8.06 -5.26
CA THR A 52 0.50 -7.22 -4.05
C THR A 52 0.29 -5.75 -4.41
N SER A 53 0.94 -5.27 -5.47
CA SER A 53 0.81 -3.88 -5.90
C SER A 53 -0.57 -3.60 -6.51
N GLN A 54 -1.13 -4.52 -7.28
CA GLN A 54 -2.50 -4.43 -7.80
C GLN A 54 -3.53 -4.42 -6.66
N LYS A 55 -3.38 -5.31 -5.67
CA LYS A 55 -4.22 -5.28 -4.47
C LYS A 55 -4.10 -3.93 -3.73
N LEU A 56 -2.91 -3.34 -3.67
CA LEU A 56 -2.74 -2.02 -3.07
C LEU A 56 -3.43 -0.90 -3.87
N VAL A 57 -3.58 -1.03 -5.19
CA VAL A 57 -4.43 -0.12 -5.99
C VAL A 57 -5.90 -0.25 -5.56
N GLU A 58 -6.42 -1.48 -5.47
CA GLU A 58 -7.81 -1.73 -5.03
C GLU A 58 -8.08 -1.22 -3.62
N LEU A 59 -7.11 -1.37 -2.73
CA LEU A 59 -7.15 -0.88 -1.35
C LEU A 59 -6.95 0.63 -1.24
N GLY A 60 -6.69 1.34 -2.35
CA GLY A 60 -6.52 2.79 -2.38
C GLY A 60 -5.15 3.29 -1.92
N GLY A 61 -4.16 2.39 -1.84
CA GLY A 61 -2.76 2.66 -1.51
C GLY A 61 -1.94 3.18 -2.68
N PHE A 62 -2.21 2.71 -3.90
CA PHE A 62 -1.53 3.15 -5.12
C PHE A 62 -2.49 3.73 -6.14
N ILE A 63 -1.95 4.58 -7.02
CA ILE A 63 -2.66 5.08 -8.20
C ILE A 63 -2.59 4.01 -9.29
N ASP A 64 -3.72 3.74 -9.94
CA ASP A 64 -3.78 2.88 -11.12
C ASP A 64 -3.10 3.58 -12.31
N MET A 65 -2.01 3.02 -12.80
CA MET A 65 -1.28 3.52 -13.96
C MET A 65 -1.25 2.45 -15.07
N PRO A 66 -1.32 2.85 -16.34
CA PRO A 66 -1.46 1.92 -17.47
C PRO A 66 -0.19 1.11 -17.79
N GLU A 67 0.98 1.56 -17.35
CA GLU A 67 2.25 0.83 -17.43
C GLU A 67 2.52 0.28 -16.03
N THR A 68 3.06 -0.95 -15.89
CA THR A 68 3.21 -1.77 -14.65
C THR A 68 4.07 -1.13 -13.54
N GLU A 69 3.80 0.12 -13.27
CA GLU A 69 4.47 1.08 -12.43
C GLU A 69 3.45 1.54 -11.40
N PHE A 70 3.90 1.64 -10.16
CA PHE A 70 3.06 1.95 -9.03
C PHE A 70 3.62 3.19 -8.35
N GLU A 71 2.72 4.10 -8.04
CA GLU A 71 3.03 5.32 -7.31
C GLU A 71 2.02 5.48 -6.17
N ALA A 72 2.55 5.73 -4.99
CA ALA A 72 1.73 6.12 -3.85
C ALA A 72 1.36 7.60 -4.00
N MET A 73 0.08 7.94 -3.79
CA MET A 73 -0.30 9.34 -3.61
C MET A 73 0.37 9.91 -2.35
N HIS A 74 0.29 11.24 -2.19
CA HIS A 74 0.77 11.92 -0.99
C HIS A 74 0.22 11.21 0.28
N PRO A 75 1.09 10.77 1.22
CA PRO A 75 0.74 9.82 2.29
C PRO A 75 -0.50 10.19 3.10
N ARG A 76 -0.74 11.50 3.31
CA ARG A 76 -1.93 12.01 3.99
C ARG A 76 -3.24 11.60 3.29
N PHE A 77 -3.31 11.70 1.96
CA PHE A 77 -4.51 11.31 1.22
C PHE A 77 -4.64 9.79 1.14
N THR A 78 -3.50 9.11 0.94
CA THR A 78 -3.45 7.66 0.85
C THR A 78 -3.91 6.98 2.13
N ALA A 79 -3.48 7.46 3.30
CA ALA A 79 -3.93 6.94 4.59
C ALA A 79 -5.45 7.05 4.76
N VAL A 80 -6.04 8.19 4.40
CA VAL A 80 -7.50 8.41 4.48
C VAL A 80 -8.23 7.50 3.49
N ASN A 81 -7.74 7.38 2.26
CA ASN A 81 -8.37 6.54 1.23
C ASN A 81 -8.33 5.05 1.62
N MET A 82 -7.18 4.56 2.07
CA MET A 82 -7.04 3.18 2.55
C MET A 82 -7.90 2.90 3.77
N TYR A 83 -7.97 3.84 4.73
CA TYR A 83 -8.85 3.70 5.90
C TYR A 83 -10.33 3.65 5.48
N ARG A 84 -10.74 4.49 4.53
CA ARG A 84 -12.11 4.45 3.98
C ARG A 84 -12.44 3.11 3.34
N ARG A 85 -11.54 2.57 2.51
CA ARG A 85 -11.70 1.26 1.86
C ARG A 85 -11.73 0.12 2.88
N MET A 86 -10.94 0.22 3.95
CA MET A 86 -11.01 -0.72 5.07
C MET A 86 -12.38 -0.65 5.76
N CYS A 87 -12.90 0.54 6.05
CA CYS A 87 -14.21 0.70 6.67
C CYS A 87 -15.34 0.09 5.81
N GLU A 88 -15.30 0.31 4.50
CA GLU A 88 -16.24 -0.29 3.53
C GLU A 88 -16.19 -1.82 3.57
N ARG A 89 -14.99 -2.42 3.62
CA ARG A 89 -14.80 -3.88 3.68
C ARG A 89 -15.29 -4.51 4.99
N GLU A 90 -15.03 -3.84 6.11
CA GLU A 90 -15.40 -4.33 7.45
C GLU A 90 -16.85 -3.95 7.83
N ASN A 91 -17.57 -3.27 6.94
CA ASN A 91 -18.94 -2.78 7.15
C ASN A 91 -19.07 -1.91 8.43
N ILE A 92 -18.07 -1.07 8.67
CA ILE A 92 -18.03 -0.12 9.79
C ILE A 92 -18.25 1.31 9.28
N ASP A 93 -18.92 2.12 10.08
CA ASP A 93 -19.20 3.50 9.71
C ASP A 93 -17.90 4.33 9.67
N PHE A 94 -17.67 4.99 8.55
CA PHE A 94 -16.48 5.81 8.37
C PHE A 94 -16.59 7.08 9.22
N LYS A 95 -16.00 7.05 10.42
CA LYS A 95 -15.87 8.24 11.26
C LYS A 95 -14.71 9.08 10.74
N LYS A 96 -15.05 10.30 10.32
CA LYS A 96 -14.07 11.31 9.87
C LYS A 96 -13.10 11.58 11.03
N ILE A 97 -11.83 11.21 10.86
CA ILE A 97 -10.73 11.48 11.79
C ILE A 97 -10.25 12.92 11.60
#